data_AF-A0A4Q0YIY4-F1
#
_entry.id   AF-A0A4Q0YIY4-F1
#
_cell.length_a   1.000
_cell.length_b   1.000
_cell.length_c   1.000
_cell.angle_alpha   90.00
_cell.angle_beta   90.00
_cell.angle_gamma   90.00
#
_symmetry.space_group_name_H-M   'P 1'
#
loop_
_entity.id
_entity.type
_entity.pdbx_description
1 polymer ?
#
loop_
_entity_poly.entity_id
_entity_poly.type
_entity_poly.pdbx_seq_one_letter_code
_entity_poly.pdbx_strand_id
1 'polypeptide(L)'
;MHDINLLEPAERFVLNHPYNSTLVRDEMVKQTISHLQQQYECTARKAGLFAAKAVANIEAQGLDAYIDIDNSTSTCLFIRHHGQLKAISLADLLATAEKS
;
A
#
# COMPACT_ATOMS: atom_id res chain seq x y z
N MET A 1 -10.15 -24.07 -4.57
CA MET A 1 -9.86 -23.21 -3.42
C MET A 1 -10.12 -21.78 -3.88
N HIS A 2 -11.18 -21.13 -3.39
CA HIS A 2 -11.50 -19.77 -3.82
C HIS A 2 -10.39 -18.82 -3.37
N ASP A 3 -9.85 -18.03 -4.28
CA ASP A 3 -8.87 -17.02 -3.95
C ASP A 3 -9.57 -15.90 -3.18
N ILE A 4 -9.62 -16.02 -1.85
CA ILE A 4 -10.22 -15.01 -0.99
C ILE A 4 -9.39 -13.72 -1.17
N ASN A 5 -10.06 -12.65 -1.59
CA ASN A 5 -9.50 -11.30 -1.58
C ASN A 5 -9.44 -10.83 -0.13
N LEU A 6 -8.22 -10.62 0.39
CA LEU A 6 -7.99 -10.26 1.79
C LEU A 6 -7.89 -8.75 2.02
N LEU A 7 -8.14 -7.93 0.99
CA LEU A 7 -8.00 -6.48 1.08
C LEU A 7 -8.98 -5.86 2.08
N GLU A 8 -10.27 -6.20 2.00
CA GLU A 8 -11.29 -5.63 2.89
C GLU A 8 -11.02 -5.98 4.37
N PRO A 9 -10.72 -7.24 4.75
CA PRO A 9 -10.27 -7.56 6.10
C PRO A 9 -9.04 -6.76 6.56
N ALA A 10 -8.06 -6.57 5.66
CA ALA A 10 -6.85 -5.83 5.97
C ALA A 10 -7.14 -4.35 6.22
N GLU A 11 -7.94 -3.71 5.37
CA GLU A 11 -8.33 -2.30 5.53
C GLU A 11 -9.13 -2.08 6.82
N ARG A 12 -10.07 -2.99 7.14
CA ARG A 12 -10.80 -2.94 8.41
C ARG A 12 -9.87 -3.06 9.61
N PHE A 13 -8.86 -3.91 9.56
CA PHE A 13 -7.88 -4.04 10.64
C PHE A 13 -7.10 -2.75 10.85
N VAL A 14 -6.59 -2.16 9.76
CA VAL A 14 -5.79 -0.93 9.80
C VAL A 14 -6.62 0.25 10.30
N LEU A 15 -7.87 0.42 9.84
CA LEU A 15 -8.76 1.50 10.30
C LEU A 15 -9.11 1.43 11.79
N ASN A 16 -9.20 0.21 12.34
CA ASN A 16 -9.54 -0.01 13.74
C ASN A 16 -8.32 0.02 14.68
N HIS A 17 -7.11 0.12 14.15
CA HIS A 17 -5.91 0.28 14.97
C HIS A 17 -5.63 1.77 15.25
N PRO A 18 -5.31 2.14 16.50
CA PRO A 18 -4.97 3.53 16.84
C PRO A 18 -3.66 3.95 16.15
N TYR A 19 -3.77 4.67 15.03
CA TYR A 19 -2.63 5.13 14.22
C TYR A 19 -2.07 6.44 14.77
N ASN A 20 -0.84 6.42 15.29
CA ASN A 20 -0.11 7.63 15.71
C ASN A 20 1.33 7.62 15.14
N SER A 21 1.56 8.36 14.06
CA SER A 21 2.87 8.70 13.42
C SER A 21 3.49 7.70 12.42
N THR A 22 4.41 8.20 11.60
CA THR A 22 5.11 7.56 10.47
C THR A 22 6.03 6.39 10.84
N LEU A 23 6.51 6.32 12.09
CA LEU A 23 7.23 5.16 12.62
C LEU A 23 6.31 3.92 12.78
N VAL A 24 5.00 4.07 12.59
CA VAL A 24 3.98 3.01 12.72
C VAL A 24 3.72 2.27 11.41
N ARG A 25 4.15 2.76 10.23
CA ARG A 25 3.78 2.11 8.95
C ARG A 25 4.26 0.67 8.84
N ASP A 26 5.57 0.44 8.97
CA ASP A 26 6.14 -0.91 8.87
C ASP A 26 5.59 -1.84 9.96
N GLU A 27 5.36 -1.30 11.14
CA GLU A 27 4.76 -2.03 12.25
C GLU A 27 3.29 -2.38 11.96
N MET A 28 2.52 -1.45 11.38
CA MET A 28 1.15 -1.69 10.94
C MET A 28 1.09 -2.76 9.86
N VAL A 29 2.03 -2.74 8.91
CA VAL A 29 2.14 -3.80 7.90
C VAL A 29 2.41 -5.14 8.58
N LYS A 30 3.36 -5.23 9.52
CA LYS A 30 3.66 -6.47 10.27
C LYS A 30 2.47 -6.97 11.10
N GLN A 31 1.75 -6.08 11.77
CA GLN A 31 0.57 -6.41 12.57
C GLN A 31 -0.57 -6.89 11.69
N THR A 32 -0.80 -6.22 10.56
CA THR A 32 -1.81 -6.62 9.57
C THR A 32 -1.46 -7.97 8.95
N ILE A 33 -0.19 -8.23 8.61
CA ILE A 33 0.28 -9.56 8.17
C ILE A 33 -0.08 -10.62 9.20
N SER A 34 0.29 -10.40 10.46
CA SER A 34 0.05 -11.36 11.55
C SER A 34 -1.45 -11.65 11.72
N HIS A 35 -2.29 -10.61 11.67
CA HIS A 35 -3.74 -10.75 11.71
C HIS A 35 -4.27 -11.60 10.55
N LEU A 36 -3.86 -11.31 9.32
CA LEU A 36 -4.33 -12.03 8.13
C LEU A 36 -3.92 -13.51 8.14
N GLN A 37 -2.72 -13.83 8.62
CA GLN A 37 -2.25 -15.21 8.73
C GLN A 37 -3.04 -16.00 9.79
N GLN A 38 -3.31 -15.38 10.94
CA GLN A 38 -4.02 -16.03 12.05
C GLN A 38 -5.50 -16.26 11.75
N GLN A 39 -6.17 -15.32 11.06
CA GLN A 39 -7.63 -15.36 10.86
C GLN A 39 -8.05 -16.01 9.54
N TYR A 40 -7.19 -16.01 8.51
CA TYR A 40 -7.54 -16.47 7.16
C TYR A 40 -6.61 -17.55 6.61
N GLU A 41 -5.72 -18.11 7.45
CA GLU A 41 -4.80 -19.22 7.12
C GLU A 41 -4.03 -19.02 5.81
N CYS A 42 -3.66 -17.76 5.51
CA CYS A 42 -3.00 -17.41 4.27
C CYS A 42 -1.47 -17.43 4.37
N THR A 43 -0.81 -17.61 3.22
CA THR A 43 0.66 -17.57 3.16
C THR A 43 1.21 -16.19 3.54
N ALA A 44 2.42 -16.14 4.11
CA ALA A 44 3.10 -14.89 4.46
C ALA A 44 3.22 -13.94 3.25
N ARG A 45 3.48 -14.48 2.05
CA ARG A 45 3.56 -13.71 0.81
C ARG A 45 2.22 -13.04 0.47
N LYS A 46 1.11 -13.78 0.56
CA LYS A 46 -0.24 -13.25 0.27
C LYS A 46 -0.64 -12.22 1.33
N ALA A 47 -0.41 -12.51 2.61
CA ALA A 47 -0.66 -11.59 3.71
C ALA A 47 0.13 -10.28 3.53
N GLY A 48 1.42 -10.35 3.20
CA GLY A 48 2.28 -9.19 2.98
C GLY A 48 1.78 -8.28 1.86
N LEU A 49 1.37 -8.86 0.73
CA LEU A 49 0.81 -8.09 -0.38
C LEU A 49 -0.45 -7.31 0.03
N PHE A 50 -1.40 -7.97 0.70
CA PHE A 50 -2.67 -7.32 1.07
C PHE A 50 -2.50 -6.33 2.24
N ALA A 51 -1.62 -6.62 3.19
CA ALA A 51 -1.27 -5.69 4.27
C ALA A 51 -0.65 -4.39 3.72
N ALA A 52 0.36 -4.50 2.84
CA ALA A 52 0.99 -3.33 2.23
C ALA A 52 -0.02 -2.49 1.42
N LYS A 53 -0.91 -3.15 0.66
CA LYS A 53 -1.99 -2.47 -0.08
C LYS A 53 -2.95 -1.75 0.85
N ALA A 54 -3.42 -2.40 1.91
CA ALA A 54 -4.37 -1.80 2.84
C ALA A 54 -3.82 -0.56 3.52
N VAL A 55 -2.58 -0.63 4.03
CA VAL A 55 -1.91 0.51 4.65
C VAL A 55 -1.73 1.65 3.65
N ALA A 56 -1.23 1.37 2.43
CA ALA A 56 -1.07 2.39 1.40
C ALA A 56 -2.40 3.04 0.98
N ASN A 57 -3.47 2.24 0.84
CA ASN A 57 -4.80 2.74 0.50
C ASN A 57 -5.33 3.70 1.57
N ILE A 58 -5.17 3.35 2.85
CA ILE A 58 -5.64 4.18 3.97
C ILE A 58 -4.80 5.45 4.10
N GLU A 59 -3.47 5.35 3.97
CA GLU A 59 -2.60 6.54 3.97
C GLU A 59 -2.87 7.48 2.79
N ALA A 60 -3.30 6.94 1.66
CA ALA A 60 -3.65 7.74 0.50
C ALA A 60 -5.04 8.40 0.59
N GLN A 61 -5.85 8.06 1.60
CA GLN A 61 -7.17 8.68 1.77
C GLN A 61 -7.01 10.20 1.97
N GLY A 62 -7.67 10.98 1.11
CA GLY A 62 -7.63 12.44 1.15
C GLY A 62 -6.48 13.07 0.34
N LEU A 63 -5.60 12.28 -0.28
CA LEU A 63 -4.65 12.80 -1.27
C LEU A 63 -5.39 13.10 -2.58
N ASP A 64 -5.26 14.31 -3.09
CA ASP A 64 -5.68 14.69 -4.46
C ASP A 64 -4.61 14.29 -5.48
N ALA A 65 -4.15 13.04 -5.39
CA ALA A 65 -3.12 12.46 -6.25
C ALA A 65 -3.49 11.05 -6.69
N TYR A 66 -3.22 10.70 -7.95
CA TYR A 66 -3.37 9.34 -8.45
C TYR A 66 -2.36 9.02 -9.55
N ILE A 67 -2.09 7.73 -9.72
CA ILE A 67 -1.24 7.23 -10.80
C ILE A 67 -2.09 7.10 -12.06
N ASP A 68 -1.65 7.71 -13.15
CA ASP A 68 -2.22 7.54 -14.48
C ASP A 68 -1.69 6.23 -15.07
N ILE A 69 -2.38 5.14 -14.76
CA ILE A 69 -1.96 3.77 -15.09
C ILE A 69 -1.86 3.57 -16.60
N ASP A 70 -2.80 4.13 -17.36
CA ASP A 70 -2.89 3.94 -18.81
C ASP A 70 -1.68 4.54 -19.56
N ASN A 71 -1.10 5.62 -19.03
CA ASN A 71 0.07 6.27 -19.60
C ASN A 71 1.39 5.81 -18.96
N SER A 72 1.32 5.13 -17.81
CA SER A 72 2.50 4.64 -17.10
C SER A 72 3.11 3.40 -17.77
N THR A 73 4.40 3.19 -17.51
CA THR A 73 5.15 2.05 -18.04
C THR A 73 5.86 1.32 -16.89
N SER A 74 6.55 0.23 -17.19
CA SER A 74 7.35 -0.50 -16.20
C SER A 74 8.55 0.30 -15.66
N THR A 75 8.93 1.41 -16.30
CA THR A 75 10.11 2.21 -15.93
C THR A 75 9.80 3.68 -15.61
N CYS A 76 8.58 4.14 -15.85
CA CYS A 76 8.15 5.52 -15.62
C CYS A 76 6.70 5.54 -15.14
N LEU A 77 6.45 6.18 -13.99
CA LEU A 77 5.12 6.40 -13.46
C LEU A 77 4.69 7.85 -13.70
N PHE A 78 3.47 8.02 -14.22
CA PHE A 78 2.84 9.32 -14.31
C PHE A 78 1.89 9.52 -13.13
N ILE A 79 2.09 10.61 -12.39
CA ILE A 79 1.29 10.98 -11.21
C ILE A 79 0.54 12.27 -11.53
N ARG A 80 -0.78 12.23 -11.45
CA ARG A 80 -1.62 13.43 -11.49
C ARG A 80 -1.82 13.94 -10.08
N HIS A 81 -1.51 15.21 -9.85
CA HIS A 81 -1.67 15.88 -8.56
C HIS A 81 -2.09 17.32 -8.81
N HIS A 82 -3.24 17.74 -8.27
CA HIS A 82 -3.82 19.06 -8.50
C HIS A 82 -3.91 19.47 -9.99
N GLY A 83 -4.37 18.54 -10.84
CA GLY A 83 -4.52 18.75 -12.28
C GLY A 83 -3.21 18.81 -13.08
N GLN A 84 -2.05 18.73 -12.44
CA GLN A 84 -0.75 18.67 -13.11
C GLN A 84 -0.29 17.23 -13.27
N LEU A 85 0.31 16.94 -14.44
CA LEU A 85 0.96 15.66 -14.71
C LEU A 85 2.44 15.74 -14.33
N LYS A 86 2.88 14.84 -13.47
CA LYS A 86 4.28 14.65 -13.09
C LYS A 86 4.74 13.27 -13.53
N ALA A 87 6.02 13.13 -13.84
CA ALA A 87 6.64 11.84 -14.14
C ALA A 87 7.74 11.55 -13.12
N ILE A 88 7.84 10.29 -12.67
CA ILE A 88 8.95 9.80 -11.86
C ILE A 88 9.49 8.51 -12.49
N SER A 89 10.81 8.43 -12.64
CA SER A 89 11.45 7.22 -13.15
C SER A 89 11.50 6.15 -12.05
N LEU A 90 11.56 4.88 -12.44
CA LEU A 90 11.75 3.78 -11.49
C LEU A 90 13.05 3.94 -10.67
N ALA A 91 14.11 4.49 -11.29
CA ALA A 91 15.37 4.75 -10.60
C ALA A 91 15.21 5.79 -9.47
N ASP A 92 14.50 6.89 -9.74
CA ASP A 92 14.23 7.92 -8.74
C ASP A 92 13.31 7.41 -7.63
N LEU A 93 12.32 6.58 -7.99
CA LEU A 93 11.41 5.96 -7.05
C LEU A 93 12.16 5.01 -6.09
N LEU A 94 13.04 4.16 -6.62
CA LEU A 94 13.87 3.26 -5.80
C LEU A 94 14.79 4.05 -4.88
N ALA A 95 15.45 5.10 -5.39
CA ALA A 95 16.31 5.96 -4.58
C ALA A 95 15.56 6.69 -3.45
N THR A 96 14.25 6.89 -3.58
CA THR A 96 13.39 7.46 -2.53
C THR A 96 13.00 6.40 -1.50
N ALA A 97 12.67 5.19 -1.95
CA ALA A 97 12.30 4.07 -1.08
C ALA A 97 13.45 3.61 -0.18
N GLU A 98 14.70 3.61 -0.68
CA GLU A 98 15.89 3.23 0.09
C GLU A 98 16.32 4.27 1.14
N LYS A 99 15.79 5.49 1.08
CA LYS A 99 16.08 6.58 2.02
C LYS A 99 15.04 6.74 3.13
N SER A 100 13.92 6.04 3.02
CA SER A 100 12.77 6.10 3.94
C SER A 100 12.90 5.06 5.04
#